data_AF-A0A8T1RW88-F1
#
_entry.id   AF-A0A8T1RW88-F1
#
_cell.length_a   1.000
_cell.length_b   1.000
_cell.length_c   1.000
_cell.angle_alpha   90.00
_cell.angle_beta   90.00
_cell.angle_gamma   90.00
#
_symmetry.space_group_name_H-M   'P 1'
#
loop_
_entity.id
_entity.type
_entity.pdbx_description
1 polymer ?
#
loop_
_entity_poly.entity_id
_entity_poly.type
_entity_poly.pdbx_seq_one_letter_code
_entity_poly.pdbx_strand_id
1 'polypeptide(L)'
;APAKGSKSPAKAGEAGGGTDPKMVASGLTENQLQLSVEVLTSHSCSEEGLEDAANVLLQLSRGDSPTRDTVLRLLLSGARQLGYTLCKQIGTLLAELREYNL
;
A
#
# COMPACT_ATOMS: atom_id res chain seq x y z
N ALA A 1 2.64 -35.82 -33.45
CA ALA A 1 3.85 -36.44 -32.84
C ALA A 1 5.05 -36.19 -33.76
N PRO A 2 6.32 -36.09 -33.29
CA PRO A 2 6.90 -34.98 -32.52
C PRO A 2 8.27 -34.44 -33.03
N ALA A 3 8.64 -33.24 -32.56
CA ALA A 3 9.93 -32.67 -32.08
C ALA A 3 11.29 -32.76 -32.84
N LYS A 4 11.89 -31.57 -33.08
CA LYS A 4 13.26 -31.05 -32.72
C LYS A 4 13.59 -29.88 -33.67
N GLY A 5 14.13 -28.72 -33.31
CA GLY A 5 14.81 -28.21 -32.13
C GLY A 5 15.95 -27.30 -32.63
N SER A 6 15.96 -26.01 -32.29
CA SER A 6 17.14 -25.12 -32.39
C SER A 6 16.93 -23.91 -31.48
N LYS A 7 17.99 -23.56 -30.75
CA LYS A 7 17.98 -22.85 -29.46
C LYS A 7 18.83 -21.57 -29.55
N SER A 8 18.38 -20.51 -28.85
CA SER A 8 19.13 -19.36 -28.28
C SER A 8 19.54 -18.15 -29.16
N PRO A 9 19.81 -16.95 -28.56
CA PRO A 9 19.71 -16.56 -27.14
C PRO A 9 18.96 -15.25 -26.81
N ALA A 10 18.53 -15.20 -25.54
CA ALA A 10 18.41 -14.07 -24.60
C ALA A 10 18.32 -12.62 -25.11
N LYS A 11 17.24 -11.92 -24.72
CA LYS A 11 17.31 -10.51 -24.35
C LYS A 11 16.56 -10.26 -23.05
N ALA A 12 17.32 -9.69 -22.11
CA ALA A 12 16.94 -9.31 -20.77
C ALA A 12 15.74 -8.36 -20.77
N GLY A 13 14.85 -8.59 -19.82
CA GLY A 13 13.80 -7.71 -19.36
C GLY A 13 13.59 -8.01 -17.90
N GLU A 14 14.63 -7.72 -17.11
CA GLU A 14 14.63 -7.86 -15.66
C GLU A 14 13.52 -6.96 -15.11
N ALA A 15 12.50 -7.58 -14.52
CA ALA A 15 11.54 -6.90 -13.69
C ALA A 15 12.31 -6.38 -12.47
N GLY A 16 12.70 -5.10 -12.53
CA GLY A 16 13.28 -4.37 -11.42
C GLY A 16 12.25 -4.15 -10.33
N GLY A 17 11.97 -5.20 -9.55
CA GLY A 17 11.46 -5.10 -8.20
C GLY A 17 12.64 -5.28 -7.27
N GLY A 18 13.41 -4.21 -7.08
CA GLY A 18 14.50 -4.19 -6.10
C GLY A 18 13.90 -4.32 -4.71
N THR A 19 13.79 -5.55 -4.20
CA THR A 19 13.53 -5.77 -2.80
C THR A 19 14.80 -5.44 -2.04
N ASP A 20 14.79 -4.31 -1.34
CA ASP A 20 15.89 -3.90 -0.46
C ASP A 20 16.21 -5.04 0.52
N PRO A 21 17.45 -5.59 0.49
CA PRO A 21 17.82 -6.77 1.28
C PRO A 21 17.89 -6.51 2.80
N LYS A 22 17.48 -5.32 3.25
CA LYS A 22 17.57 -4.87 4.65
C LYS A 22 16.22 -4.82 5.38
N MET A 23 15.10 -5.04 4.71
CA MET A 23 13.79 -5.20 5.37
C MET A 23 13.63 -6.54 6.11
N VAL A 24 14.56 -7.47 5.90
CA VAL A 24 14.54 -8.83 6.45
C VAL A 24 14.83 -8.87 7.96
N ALA A 25 15.34 -7.79 8.57
CA ALA A 25 15.68 -7.75 9.99
C ALA A 25 14.46 -7.93 10.93
N SER A 26 13.25 -7.58 10.47
CA SER A 26 11.99 -7.82 11.19
C SER A 26 11.15 -8.98 10.62
N GLY A 27 11.63 -9.67 9.58
CA GLY A 27 10.87 -10.71 8.88
C GLY A 27 9.61 -10.23 8.14
N LEU A 28 9.37 -8.92 8.09
CA LEU A 28 8.24 -8.29 7.42
C LEU A 28 8.65 -7.81 6.03
N THR A 29 7.79 -8.09 5.05
CA THR A 29 7.96 -7.57 3.69
C THR A 29 7.20 -6.25 3.54
N GLU A 30 7.59 -5.43 2.57
CA GLU A 30 6.88 -4.18 2.23
C GLU A 30 5.39 -4.43 1.96
N ASN A 31 5.05 -5.56 1.33
CA ASN A 31 3.67 -5.94 1.05
C ASN A 31 2.82 -6.07 2.33
N GLN A 32 3.39 -6.58 3.43
CA GLN A 32 2.66 -6.70 4.70
C GLN A 32 2.40 -5.33 5.33
N LEU A 33 3.36 -4.41 5.23
CA LEU A 33 3.17 -3.03 5.67
C LEU A 33 2.13 -2.30 4.83
N GLN A 34 2.13 -2.57 3.52
CA GLN A 34 1.14 -2.02 2.60
C GLN A 34 -0.27 -2.49 2.93
N LEU A 35 -0.45 -3.79 3.24
CA LEU A 35 -1.74 -4.33 3.71
C LEU A 35 -2.21 -3.64 5.00
N SER A 36 -1.32 -3.40 5.96
CA SER A 36 -1.67 -2.66 7.18
C SER A 36 -2.16 -1.24 6.89
N VAL A 37 -1.51 -0.53 5.95
CA VAL A 37 -1.95 0.81 5.54
C VAL A 37 -3.27 0.74 4.78
N GLU A 38 -3.47 -0.27 3.93
CA GLU A 38 -4.73 -0.47 3.22
C GLU A 38 -5.90 -0.65 4.20
N VAL A 39 -5.73 -1.49 5.22
CA VAL A 39 -6.70 -1.67 6.32
C VAL A 39 -7.08 -0.32 6.94
N LEU A 40 -6.09 0.52 7.26
CA LEU A 40 -6.32 1.85 7.83
C LEU A 40 -7.09 2.79 6.88
N THR A 41 -6.89 2.65 5.57
CA THR A 41 -7.46 3.57 4.58
C THR A 41 -8.79 3.10 3.97
N SER A 42 -9.14 1.83 4.13
CA SER A 42 -10.32 1.21 3.49
C SER A 42 -11.51 1.04 4.44
N HIS A 43 -11.36 1.37 5.73
CA HIS A 43 -12.39 1.21 6.78
C HIS A 43 -13.05 -0.19 6.75
N SER A 44 -12.25 -1.21 6.46
CA SER A 44 -12.71 -2.58 6.22
C SER A 44 -12.63 -3.47 7.47
N CYS A 45 -12.20 -2.89 8.60
CA CYS A 45 -12.03 -3.58 9.88
C CYS A 45 -12.84 -2.88 10.99
N SER A 46 -12.97 -3.57 12.13
CA SER A 46 -13.49 -2.97 13.36
C SER A 46 -12.56 -1.86 13.87
N GLU A 47 -13.06 -1.02 14.77
CA GLU A 47 -12.26 -0.01 15.46
C GLU A 47 -11.03 -0.62 16.14
N GLU A 48 -11.22 -1.75 16.83
CA GLU A 48 -10.11 -2.51 17.43
C GLU A 48 -9.10 -2.99 16.37
N GLY A 49 -9.55 -3.50 15.23
CA GLY A 49 -8.66 -3.96 14.15
C GLY A 49 -7.87 -2.82 13.49
N LEU A 50 -8.45 -1.61 13.44
CA LEU A 50 -7.75 -0.41 12.99
C LEU A 50 -6.71 0.05 14.01
N GLU A 51 -7.05 0.02 15.30
CA GLU A 51 -6.13 0.36 16.39
C GLU A 51 -4.93 -0.59 16.43
N ASP A 52 -5.15 -1.90 16.26
CA ASP A 52 -4.10 -2.90 16.19
C ASP A 52 -3.15 -2.67 15.01
N ALA A 53 -3.70 -2.42 13.81
CA ALA A 53 -2.90 -2.10 12.63
C ALA A 53 -2.07 -0.82 12.82
N ALA A 54 -2.67 0.21 13.42
CA ALA A 54 -1.97 1.46 13.74
C ALA A 54 -0.85 1.23 14.75
N ASN A 55 -1.10 0.44 15.80
CA ASN A 55 -0.11 0.13 16.83
C ASN A 55 1.11 -0.63 16.25
N VAL A 56 0.89 -1.57 15.34
CA VAL A 56 1.98 -2.26 14.64
C VAL A 56 2.81 -1.28 13.82
N LEU A 57 2.18 -0.43 13.00
CA LEU A 57 2.90 0.56 12.19
C LEU A 57 3.64 1.58 13.07
N LEU A 58 3.06 2.00 14.20
CA LEU A 58 3.73 2.89 15.16
C LEU A 58 4.97 2.24 15.77
N GLN A 59 4.91 0.97 16.16
CA GLN A 59 6.06 0.25 16.69
C GLN A 59 7.19 0.15 15.64
N LEU A 60 6.83 -0.20 14.41
CA LEU A 60 7.79 -0.33 13.31
C LEU A 60 8.38 1.02 12.87
N SER A 61 7.62 2.11 13.00
CA SER A 61 8.12 3.47 12.75
C SER A 61 9.21 3.91 13.75
N ARG A 62 9.30 3.24 14.91
CA ARG A 62 10.34 3.49 15.92
C ARG A 62 11.52 2.51 15.80
N GLY A 63 11.46 1.59 14.85
CA GLY A 63 12.49 0.61 14.58
C GLY A 63 13.68 1.18 13.81
N ASP A 64 14.32 0.32 13.01
CA ASP A 64 15.47 0.71 12.22
C ASP A 64 15.10 1.65 11.05
N SER A 65 16.08 2.47 10.63
CA SER A 65 15.86 3.52 9.63
C SER A 65 15.12 3.06 8.37
N PRO A 66 15.52 1.97 7.68
CA PRO A 66 14.85 1.60 6.43
C PRO A 66 13.40 1.14 6.64
N THR A 67 13.11 0.41 7.73
CA THR A 67 11.73 0.03 8.07
C THR A 67 10.89 1.27 8.36
N ARG A 68 11.40 2.18 9.18
CA ARG A 68 10.73 3.46 9.46
C ARG A 68 10.46 4.25 8.19
N ASP A 69 11.46 4.40 7.33
CA ASP A 69 11.34 5.21 6.12
C ASP A 69 10.28 4.63 5.17
N THR A 70 10.16 3.29 5.07
CA THR A 70 9.07 2.65 4.34
C THR A 70 7.71 2.85 5.00
N VAL A 71 7.59 2.65 6.31
CA VAL A 71 6.33 2.89 7.03
C VAL A 71 5.85 4.33 6.81
N LEU A 72 6.72 5.32 6.96
CA LEU A 72 6.39 6.73 6.75
C LEU A 72 5.97 7.02 5.31
N ARG A 73 6.65 6.43 4.32
CA ARG A 73 6.29 6.57 2.90
C ARG A 73 4.91 6.00 2.61
N LEU A 74 4.60 4.81 3.13
CA LEU A 74 3.32 4.15 2.95
C LEU A 74 2.20 4.91 3.66
N LEU A 75 2.41 5.35 4.90
CA LEU A 75 1.45 6.18 5.64
C LEU A 75 1.13 7.50 4.91
N LEU A 76 2.16 8.18 4.36
CA LEU A 76 1.95 9.39 3.57
C LEU A 76 1.14 9.11 2.31
N SER A 77 1.39 7.99 1.63
CA SER A 77 0.60 7.56 0.46
C SER A 77 -0.85 7.29 0.84
N GLY A 78 -1.09 6.55 1.93
CA GLY A 78 -2.42 6.25 2.44
C GLY A 78 -3.21 7.52 2.83
N ALA A 79 -2.56 8.46 3.52
CA ALA A 79 -3.17 9.74 3.87
C ALA A 79 -3.58 10.56 2.63
N ARG A 80 -2.75 10.56 1.57
CA ARG A 80 -3.09 11.21 0.29
C ARG A 80 -4.29 10.55 -0.37
N GLN A 81 -4.34 9.21 -0.37
CA GLN A 81 -5.48 8.46 -0.91
C GLN A 81 -6.78 8.80 -0.17
N LEU A 82 -6.76 8.84 1.16
CA LEU A 82 -7.90 9.26 1.97
C LEU A 82 -8.34 10.69 1.61
N GLY A 83 -7.40 11.63 1.47
CA GLY A 83 -7.71 13.00 1.07
C GLY A 83 -8.38 13.07 -0.31
N TYR A 84 -7.91 12.28 -1.28
CA TYR A 84 -8.52 12.20 -2.61
C TYR A 84 -9.95 11.63 -2.54
N THR A 85 -10.13 10.53 -1.82
CA THR A 85 -11.44 9.89 -1.63
C THR A 85 -12.43 10.86 -0.98
N LEU A 86 -12.01 11.56 0.08
CA LEU A 86 -12.85 12.54 0.76
C LEU A 86 -13.24 13.70 -0.16
N CYS A 87 -12.29 14.24 -0.93
CA CYS A 87 -12.57 15.30 -1.90
C CYS A 87 -13.63 14.87 -2.92
N LYS A 88 -13.52 13.64 -3.43
CA LYS A 88 -14.51 13.06 -4.35
C LYS A 88 -15.89 12.91 -3.67
N GLN A 89 -15.95 12.36 -2.46
CA GLN A 89 -17.19 12.17 -1.72
C GLN A 89 -17.90 13.50 -1.43
N ILE A 90 -17.15 14.53 -1.02
CA ILE A 90 -17.69 15.89 -0.82
C ILE A 90 -18.22 16.44 -2.16
N GLY A 91 -17.47 16.28 -3.25
CA GLY A 91 -17.90 16.71 -4.58
C GLY A 91 -19.21 16.06 -5.02
N THR A 92 -19.34 14.75 -4.83
CA THR A 92 -20.59 14.02 -5.11
C THR A 92 -21.74 14.55 -4.25
N LEU A 93 -21.54 14.67 -2.93
CA LEU A 93 -22.57 15.15 -2.03
C LEU A 93 -23.04 16.58 -2.37
N LEU A 94 -22.11 17.46 -2.75
CA LEU A 94 -22.45 18.81 -3.21
C LEU A 94 -23.26 18.80 -4.51
N ALA A 95 -23.02 17.85 -5.41
CA ALA A 95 -23.81 17.70 -6.64
C ALA A 95 -25.23 17.21 -6.32
N GLU A 96 -25.35 16.17 -5.49
CA GLU A 96 -26.65 15.64 -5.03
C GLU A 96 -27.49 16.72 -4.34
N LEU A 97 -26.88 17.50 -3.44
CA LEU A 97 -27.59 18.60 -2.78
C LEU A 97 -28.11 19.65 -3.77
N ARG A 98 -27.36 19.97 -4.82
CA ARG A 98 -27.84 20.90 -5.86
C ARG A 98 -29.03 20.33 -6.61
N GLU A 99 -29.02 19.03 -6.93
CA GLU A 99 -30.13 18.36 -7.61
C GLU A 99 -31.39 18.28 -6.74
N TYR A 100 -31.26 18.04 -5.43
CA TYR A 100 -32.41 18.00 -4.49
C TYR A 100 -33.04 19.38 -4.20
N ASN A 101 -32.29 20.47 -4.38
CA ASN A 101 -32.79 21.84 -4.17
C ASN A 101 -33.36 22.48 -5.45
N LEU A 102 -33.42 21.73 -6.55
CA LEU A 102 -33.96 22.12 -7.86
C LEU A 102 -35.40 21.61 -8.02
#